data_AF-A0A4S4MPT0-F1
#
_entry.id   AF-A0A4S4MPT0-F1
#
_cell.length_a   1.000
_cell.length_b   1.000
_cell.length_c   1.000
_cell.angle_alpha   90.00
_cell.angle_beta   90.00
_cell.angle_gamma   90.00
#
_symmetry.space_group_name_H-M   'P 1'
#
loop_
_entity.id
_entity.type
_entity.pdbx_description
1 polymer ?
#
loop_
_entity_poly.entity_id
_entity_poly.type
_entity_poly.pdbx_seq_one_letter_code
_entity_poly.pdbx_strand_id
1 'polypeptide(L)'
;MPKATKKQKDKAKDFSKAKLKLGKGKQVANNAIDTSFKARCDNKQAIALPGQSINHDKDANTPSTRRKLTLDDLLLHLKHYNPSTRKDAIAGLRELFSEHGSLALTNLTTVLNRCVRIIGDEDASVRKALIAFFGWFIPLVPKHDLQPHAPTLLLFTTSALTHIFPEIRIDAIRFLDIFLECMPEIVVEGWANGTSNHGRRILEGYLGLLNAGTAFGGEGDPMKATSTASVVLSPKSKLVVLSSLSTFLRAAFKIRDVQPSTSSAAASPTWFLASDFTSESAFNAFSTLLTPRNSEESRSFQCTEDGNPAREGDFFGSFPYTKSSIADSWTLDQVFDLDLSQSAASSSAQGSQAENAYASHLAATLQSTLQSTFLDCAPAAFSPAGNPPENELQTALVVVEIARSLYGSLLQGHLKSNGSTSKSAESLFSILGYMSPYFPFSVNGLGAKRDIKVEVTFDTLNLIYCELTSLLVLTLPSGNPTSHRGTARRSAKRAASSLSSSGGGTPLQVERVEAYVTQLLRGEAPHGANTQTKLPHPISHATYSALLPTIWALISTPDKGLAPNELLVALIDQALKASSGSVVKKDTIGFLGLLMLVSSS
;
A
#
# COMPACT_ATOMS: atom_id res chain seq x y z
N MET A 1 43.63 48.60 -92.24
CA MET A 1 43.79 47.58 -91.17
C MET A 1 43.05 48.02 -89.90
N PRO A 2 42.50 47.09 -89.10
CA PRO A 2 41.12 47.16 -88.59
C PRO A 2 41.05 47.70 -87.16
N LYS A 3 40.92 49.03 -86.99
CA LYS A 3 40.57 49.64 -85.68
C LYS A 3 39.28 50.48 -85.71
N ALA A 4 38.70 50.72 -86.88
CA ALA A 4 37.47 51.50 -87.03
C ALA A 4 36.18 50.68 -86.72
N THR A 5 36.17 49.39 -87.06
CA THR A 5 34.99 48.52 -86.90
C THR A 5 34.72 48.10 -85.45
N LYS A 6 35.75 48.09 -84.59
CA LYS A 6 35.61 47.79 -83.15
C LYS A 6 34.97 48.96 -82.38
N LYS A 7 35.42 50.18 -82.67
CA LYS A 7 34.86 51.43 -82.07
C LYS A 7 33.42 51.71 -82.50
N GLN A 8 33.02 51.35 -83.73
CA GLN A 8 31.62 51.42 -84.16
C GLN A 8 30.74 50.34 -83.49
N LYS A 9 31.25 49.11 -83.32
CA LYS A 9 30.54 48.06 -82.58
C LYS A 9 30.35 48.40 -81.10
N ASP A 10 31.30 49.09 -80.48
CA ASP A 10 31.17 49.48 -79.07
C ASP A 10 30.22 50.68 -78.89
N LYS A 11 30.17 51.63 -79.83
CA LYS A 11 29.12 52.67 -79.87
C LYS A 11 27.73 52.12 -80.22
N ALA A 12 27.63 51.05 -81.02
CA ALA A 12 26.37 50.41 -81.39
C ALA A 12 25.80 49.47 -80.32
N LYS A 13 26.57 49.15 -79.27
CA LYS A 13 26.11 48.34 -78.13
C LYS A 13 25.38 49.14 -77.06
N ASP A 14 25.68 50.44 -76.92
CA ASP A 14 25.08 51.29 -75.87
C ASP A 14 23.57 51.47 -76.01
N PHE A 15 23.03 51.37 -77.24
CA PHE A 15 21.59 51.42 -77.48
C PHE A 15 21.13 50.26 -78.37
N SER A 16 21.29 49.03 -77.88
CA SER A 16 20.69 47.86 -78.53
C SER A 16 19.22 47.68 -78.11
N LYS A 17 18.29 47.91 -79.04
CA LYS A 17 16.88 47.52 -78.85
C LYS A 17 16.77 46.01 -79.07
N ALA A 18 16.30 45.28 -78.06
CA ALA A 18 16.01 43.86 -78.21
C ALA A 18 14.99 43.64 -79.35
N LYS A 19 15.25 42.68 -80.25
CA LYS A 19 14.33 42.32 -81.34
C LYS A 19 12.94 42.01 -80.76
N LEU A 20 11.91 42.62 -81.34
CA LEU A 20 10.49 42.42 -81.00
C LEU A 20 10.16 40.92 -81.08
N LYS A 21 10.08 40.25 -79.93
CA LYS A 21 9.60 38.86 -79.86
C LYS A 21 8.08 38.90 -79.77
N LEU A 22 7.42 38.56 -80.88
CA LEU A 22 5.97 38.49 -80.98
C LEU A 22 5.43 37.52 -79.90
N GLY A 23 4.48 37.98 -79.09
CA GLY A 23 3.85 37.20 -78.01
C GLY A 23 4.32 37.50 -76.58
N LYS A 24 5.38 38.30 -76.37
CA LYS A 24 5.75 38.83 -75.05
C LYS A 24 5.33 40.29 -74.96
N GLY A 25 4.59 40.66 -73.91
CA GLY A 25 3.99 41.99 -73.74
C GLY A 25 4.94 43.16 -73.96
N LYS A 26 4.36 44.35 -74.26
CA LYS A 26 5.09 45.58 -74.60
C LYS A 26 6.19 45.86 -73.57
N GLN A 27 7.45 45.84 -74.01
CA GLN A 27 8.59 46.13 -73.15
C GLN A 27 8.52 47.59 -72.68
N VAL A 28 8.72 47.79 -71.37
CA VAL A 28 8.74 49.12 -70.76
C VAL A 28 9.95 49.89 -71.30
N ALA A 29 9.80 51.21 -71.49
CA ALA A 29 10.85 52.05 -72.05
C ALA A 29 12.13 52.02 -71.18
N ASN A 30 13.30 52.10 -71.81
CA ASN A 30 14.61 51.92 -71.14
C ASN A 30 14.96 53.02 -70.12
N ASN A 31 14.18 54.10 -70.09
CA ASN A 31 14.29 55.21 -69.14
C ASN A 31 13.24 55.16 -68.02
N ALA A 32 12.43 54.09 -67.96
CA ALA A 32 11.48 53.91 -66.88
C ALA A 32 12.19 53.42 -65.62
N ILE A 33 12.01 54.15 -64.52
CA ILE A 33 12.50 53.77 -63.21
C ILE A 33 11.48 52.82 -62.58
N ASP A 34 11.90 51.61 -62.25
CA ASP A 34 11.05 50.65 -61.54
C ASP A 34 10.94 51.06 -60.07
N THR A 35 9.77 51.55 -59.67
CA THR A 35 9.46 51.94 -58.28
C THR A 35 8.90 50.78 -57.45
N SER A 36 8.93 49.55 -57.96
CA SER A 36 8.47 48.37 -57.22
C SER A 36 9.52 47.87 -56.22
N PHE A 37 9.64 48.56 -55.08
CA PHE A 37 10.38 48.04 -53.94
C PHE A 37 9.43 47.27 -53.01
N LYS A 38 9.83 46.08 -52.57
CA LYS A 38 9.14 45.34 -51.51
C LYS A 38 9.83 45.63 -50.18
N ALA A 39 9.29 46.57 -49.42
CA ALA A 39 9.68 46.73 -48.03
C ALA A 39 9.16 45.53 -47.22
N ARG A 40 9.97 44.99 -46.30
CA ARG A 40 9.58 43.91 -45.37
C ARG A 40 8.65 44.43 -44.26
N CYS A 41 7.56 45.09 -44.64
CA CYS A 41 6.60 45.70 -43.70
C CYS A 41 5.20 45.08 -43.86
N ASP A 42 4.78 44.76 -45.08
CA ASP A 42 3.42 44.28 -45.32
C ASP A 42 3.31 42.75 -45.24
N ASN A 43 2.99 42.31 -44.04
CA ASN A 43 2.13 41.19 -43.66
C ASN A 43 2.45 39.75 -44.12
N LYS A 44 3.60 39.48 -44.76
CA LYS A 44 4.07 38.08 -44.95
C LYS A 44 5.50 37.78 -44.51
N GLN A 45 6.40 38.76 -44.36
CA GLN A 45 7.80 38.55 -43.93
C GLN A 45 8.38 39.76 -43.16
N ALA A 46 7.65 40.27 -42.16
CA ALA A 46 8.17 41.28 -41.23
C ALA A 46 9.23 40.64 -40.32
N ILE A 47 10.25 41.41 -39.91
CA ILE A 47 11.24 40.97 -38.91
C ILE A 47 10.51 40.94 -37.56
N ALA A 48 9.95 39.78 -37.20
CA ALA A 48 9.32 39.58 -35.91
C ALA A 48 10.42 39.47 -34.85
N LEU A 49 10.61 40.54 -34.08
CA LEU A 49 11.40 40.49 -32.86
C LEU A 49 10.60 39.69 -31.82
N PRO A 50 11.22 38.72 -31.12
CA PRO A 50 10.59 38.09 -29.97
C PRO A 50 10.16 39.18 -28.99
N GLY A 51 8.88 39.20 -28.61
CA GLY A 51 8.35 40.20 -27.69
C GLY A 51 9.12 40.16 -26.37
N GLN A 52 9.98 41.15 -26.14
CA GLN A 52 10.62 41.35 -24.85
C GLN A 52 9.60 42.05 -23.95
N SER A 53 9.16 41.37 -22.89
CA SER A 53 8.08 41.81 -21.99
C SER A 53 8.52 42.98 -21.10
N ILE A 54 8.76 44.14 -21.71
CA ILE A 54 9.18 45.37 -21.04
C ILE A 54 7.96 46.20 -20.59
N ASN A 55 6.85 46.14 -21.34
CA ASN A 55 5.58 46.76 -20.96
C ASN A 55 4.58 45.66 -20.57
N HIS A 56 4.41 45.45 -19.27
CA HIS A 56 3.39 44.54 -18.74
C HIS A 56 2.00 45.18 -18.85
N ASP A 57 1.35 45.02 -20.00
CA ASP A 57 -0.12 45.09 -20.11
C ASP A 57 -0.66 43.69 -19.72
N LYS A 58 -0.32 43.25 -18.50
CA LYS A 58 -0.98 42.08 -17.91
C LYS A 58 -2.31 42.60 -17.37
N ASP A 59 -3.42 42.04 -17.85
CA ASP A 59 -4.76 42.37 -17.36
C ASP A 59 -4.73 42.46 -15.83
N ALA A 60 -5.04 43.64 -15.27
CA ALA A 60 -4.95 43.92 -13.83
C ALA A 60 -5.78 42.96 -12.96
N ASN A 61 -6.65 42.17 -13.58
CA ASN A 61 -7.53 41.18 -12.96
C ASN A 61 -6.97 39.74 -12.98
N THR A 62 -5.79 39.50 -13.57
CA THR A 62 -5.19 38.17 -13.58
C THR A 62 -4.50 37.90 -12.23
N PRO A 63 -4.86 36.83 -11.51
CA PRO A 63 -4.25 36.51 -10.23
C PRO A 63 -2.75 36.25 -10.42
N SER A 64 -1.94 36.92 -9.60
CA SER A 64 -0.48 36.87 -9.70
C SER A 64 0.15 36.84 -8.32
N THR A 65 1.33 36.23 -8.23
CA THR A 65 2.13 36.18 -6.99
C THR A 65 2.64 37.57 -6.59
N ARG A 66 3.21 37.70 -5.39
CA ARG A 66 3.91 38.92 -4.92
C ARG A 66 5.02 39.40 -5.86
N ARG A 67 5.60 38.48 -6.66
CA ARG A 67 6.59 38.78 -7.70
C ARG A 67 5.96 39.09 -9.08
N LYS A 68 4.65 39.27 -9.15
CA LYS A 68 3.86 39.53 -10.38
C LYS A 68 3.98 38.45 -11.45
N LEU A 69 4.24 37.21 -11.03
CA LEU A 69 4.23 36.04 -11.91
C LEU A 69 2.82 35.44 -11.96
N THR A 70 2.33 35.21 -13.17
CA THR A 70 1.06 34.53 -13.45
C THR A 70 1.23 33.01 -13.35
N LEU A 71 0.12 32.25 -13.36
CA LEU A 71 0.18 30.78 -13.39
C LEU A 71 1.01 30.29 -14.58
N ASP A 72 0.81 30.85 -15.77
CA ASP A 72 1.53 30.43 -16.98
C ASP A 72 3.04 30.69 -16.88
N ASP A 73 3.43 31.85 -16.32
CA ASP A 73 4.84 32.16 -16.05
C ASP A 73 5.47 31.11 -15.11
N LEU A 74 4.76 30.75 -14.04
CA LEU A 74 5.22 29.74 -13.08
C LEU A 74 5.34 28.36 -13.72
N LEU A 75 4.36 27.94 -14.52
CA LEU A 75 4.38 26.66 -15.21
C LEU A 75 5.50 26.58 -16.28
N LEU A 76 5.88 27.70 -16.87
CA LEU A 76 7.06 27.79 -17.74
C LEU A 76 8.36 27.68 -16.93
N HIS A 77 8.44 28.37 -15.80
CA HIS A 77 9.61 28.32 -14.91
C HIS A 77 9.89 26.93 -14.33
N LEU A 78 8.87 26.07 -14.20
CA LEU A 78 9.05 24.66 -13.82
C LEU A 78 9.95 23.86 -14.78
N LYS A 79 10.13 24.30 -16.03
CA LYS A 79 11.00 23.65 -17.02
C LYS A 79 12.35 24.34 -17.18
N HIS A 80 12.62 25.37 -16.40
CA HIS A 80 13.83 26.16 -16.51
C HIS A 80 15.06 25.34 -16.13
N TYR A 81 16.19 25.53 -16.81
CA TYR A 81 17.42 24.77 -16.55
C TYR A 81 18.01 25.04 -15.15
N ASN A 82 17.85 26.26 -14.63
CA ASN A 82 18.30 26.64 -13.29
C ASN A 82 17.39 26.02 -12.21
N PRO A 83 17.92 25.18 -11.30
CA PRO A 83 17.15 24.56 -10.22
C PRO A 83 16.53 25.57 -9.25
N SER A 84 17.21 26.70 -8.99
CA SER A 84 16.68 27.73 -8.09
C SER A 84 15.39 28.34 -8.65
N THR A 85 15.32 28.56 -9.97
CA THR A 85 14.13 29.07 -10.65
C THR A 85 12.97 28.06 -10.59
N ARG A 86 13.24 26.76 -10.76
CA ARG A 86 12.23 25.71 -10.64
C ARG A 86 11.68 25.63 -9.21
N LYS A 87 12.56 25.67 -8.21
CA LYS A 87 12.19 25.67 -6.79
C LYS A 87 11.33 26.88 -6.43
N ASP A 88 11.74 28.07 -6.84
CA ASP A 88 10.98 29.31 -6.62
C ASP A 88 9.63 29.27 -7.32
N ALA A 89 9.53 28.64 -8.48
CA ALA A 89 8.26 28.46 -9.18
C ALA A 89 7.30 27.54 -8.41
N ILE A 90 7.79 26.46 -7.80
CA ILE A 90 6.97 25.59 -6.93
C ILE A 90 6.46 26.38 -5.71
N ALA A 91 7.31 27.20 -5.09
CA ALA A 91 6.91 28.07 -4.00
C ALA A 91 5.85 29.10 -4.44
N GLY A 92 6.03 29.69 -5.63
CA GLY A 92 5.06 30.60 -6.24
C GLY A 92 3.72 29.94 -6.55
N LEU A 93 3.70 28.67 -6.97
CA LEU A 93 2.44 27.92 -7.15
C LEU A 93 1.70 27.75 -5.82
N ARG A 94 2.42 27.42 -4.75
CA ARG A 94 1.83 27.31 -3.41
C ARG A 94 1.23 28.64 -2.94
N GLU A 95 1.97 29.73 -3.13
CA GLU A 95 1.50 31.09 -2.82
C GLU A 95 0.21 31.41 -3.58
N LEU A 96 0.23 31.24 -4.91
CA LEU A 96 -0.90 31.55 -5.78
C LEU A 96 -2.16 30.74 -5.43
N PHE A 97 -2.02 29.44 -5.18
CA PHE A 97 -3.16 28.58 -4.85
C PHE A 97 -3.67 28.78 -3.42
N SER A 98 -2.83 29.26 -2.50
CA SER A 98 -3.28 29.61 -1.15
C SER A 98 -4.18 30.85 -1.17
N GLU A 99 -3.91 31.80 -2.07
CA GLU A 99 -4.71 33.03 -2.23
C GLU A 99 -5.92 32.80 -3.17
N HIS A 100 -5.77 31.96 -4.19
CA HIS A 100 -6.78 31.69 -5.21
C HIS A 100 -7.04 30.19 -5.42
N GLY A 101 -7.67 29.54 -4.44
CA GLY A 101 -7.91 28.09 -4.46
C GLY A 101 -8.72 27.57 -5.65
N SER A 102 -9.68 28.34 -6.17
CA SER A 102 -10.49 27.95 -7.34
C SER A 102 -9.66 27.76 -8.60
N LEU A 103 -8.62 28.57 -8.78
CA LEU A 103 -7.73 28.52 -9.93
C LEU A 103 -6.95 27.21 -9.99
N ALA A 104 -6.65 26.62 -8.84
CA ALA A 104 -5.92 25.36 -8.74
C ALA A 104 -6.76 24.18 -9.27
N LEU A 105 -8.05 24.13 -8.93
CA LEU A 105 -8.97 23.08 -9.39
C LEU A 105 -9.27 23.21 -10.89
N THR A 106 -9.52 24.45 -11.37
CA THR A 106 -9.77 24.68 -12.81
C THR A 106 -8.59 24.27 -13.69
N ASN A 107 -7.36 24.42 -13.19
CA ASN A 107 -6.13 24.10 -13.94
C ASN A 107 -5.44 22.82 -13.48
N LEU A 108 -6.13 21.96 -12.72
CA LEU A 108 -5.55 20.78 -12.06
C LEU A 108 -4.76 19.90 -13.02
N THR A 109 -5.37 19.53 -14.15
CA THR A 109 -4.74 18.71 -15.20
C THR A 109 -3.42 19.30 -15.68
N THR A 110 -3.40 20.60 -15.94
CA THR A 110 -2.21 21.29 -16.47
C THR A 110 -1.11 21.35 -15.42
N VAL A 111 -1.47 21.68 -14.18
CA VAL A 111 -0.54 21.78 -13.04
C VAL A 111 0.08 20.41 -12.77
N LEU A 112 -0.73 19.37 -12.59
CA LEU A 112 -0.24 18.01 -12.31
C LEU A 112 0.68 17.51 -13.43
N ASN A 113 0.29 17.66 -14.70
CA ASN A 113 1.11 17.24 -15.84
C ASN A 113 2.46 17.97 -15.96
N ARG A 114 2.59 19.17 -15.38
CA ARG A 114 3.87 19.88 -15.29
C ARG A 114 4.67 19.42 -14.07
N CYS A 115 4.02 19.29 -12.92
CA CYS A 115 4.65 18.86 -11.67
C CYS A 115 5.17 17.42 -11.72
N VAL A 116 4.47 16.47 -12.38
CA VAL A 116 4.89 15.05 -12.44
C VAL A 116 6.29 14.87 -13.04
N ARG A 117 6.71 15.75 -13.94
CA ARG A 117 8.05 15.70 -14.56
C ARG A 117 9.18 16.06 -13.59
N ILE A 118 8.86 16.74 -12.50
CA ILE A 118 9.81 17.19 -11.47
C ILE A 118 10.05 16.09 -10.43
N ILE A 119 9.23 15.04 -10.39
CA ILE A 119 9.43 13.89 -9.49
C ILE A 119 10.82 13.28 -9.67
N GLY A 120 11.28 13.17 -10.92
CA GLY A 120 12.62 12.69 -11.28
C GLY A 120 13.65 13.80 -11.54
N ASP A 121 13.49 15.00 -10.97
CA ASP A 121 14.44 16.10 -11.14
C ASP A 121 15.82 15.74 -10.56
N GLU A 122 16.90 16.12 -11.23
CA GLU A 122 18.27 15.86 -10.76
C GLU A 122 18.59 16.57 -9.43
N ASP A 123 18.01 17.76 -9.20
CA ASP A 123 18.30 18.55 -8.01
C ASP A 123 17.44 18.15 -6.81
N ALA A 124 18.08 17.74 -5.71
CA ALA A 124 17.42 17.31 -4.50
C ALA A 124 16.59 18.41 -3.81
N SER A 125 16.97 19.69 -3.96
CA SER A 125 16.24 20.80 -3.35
C SER A 125 14.92 21.08 -4.08
N VAL A 126 14.89 20.91 -5.40
CA VAL A 126 13.68 20.99 -6.23
C VAL A 126 12.73 19.83 -5.89
N ARG A 127 13.24 18.59 -5.83
CA ARG A 127 12.43 17.42 -5.44
C ARG A 127 11.81 17.59 -4.06
N LYS A 128 12.58 18.03 -3.06
CA LYS A 128 12.07 18.32 -1.70
C LYS A 128 11.00 19.41 -1.69
N ALA A 129 11.15 20.45 -2.49
CA ALA A 129 10.13 21.49 -2.63
C ALA A 129 8.84 20.92 -3.24
N LEU A 130 8.95 20.03 -4.23
CA LEU A 130 7.79 19.35 -4.81
C LEU A 130 7.11 18.40 -3.82
N ILE A 131 7.86 17.62 -3.03
CA ILE A 131 7.30 16.75 -1.98
C ILE A 131 6.49 17.59 -0.98
N ALA A 132 7.06 18.71 -0.51
CA ALA A 132 6.37 19.62 0.40
C ALA A 132 5.13 20.28 -0.23
N PHE A 133 5.18 20.58 -1.52
CA PHE A 133 4.04 21.09 -2.27
C PHE A 133 2.95 20.04 -2.42
N PHE A 134 3.27 18.80 -2.83
CA PHE A 134 2.30 17.72 -2.99
C PHE A 134 1.68 17.30 -1.66
N GLY A 135 2.46 17.23 -0.57
CA GLY A 135 1.94 16.94 0.77
C GLY A 135 0.94 17.99 1.27
N TRP A 136 0.96 19.20 0.71
CA TRP A 136 -0.04 20.23 0.99
C TRP A 136 -1.18 20.23 -0.06
N PHE A 137 -0.84 20.10 -1.34
CA PHE A 137 -1.77 20.30 -2.46
C PHE A 137 -2.66 19.09 -2.72
N ILE A 138 -2.10 17.88 -2.74
CA ILE A 138 -2.84 16.65 -3.10
C ILE A 138 -4.00 16.38 -2.12
N PRO A 139 -3.83 16.53 -0.78
CA PRO A 139 -4.95 16.36 0.17
C PRO A 139 -6.08 17.37 0.02
N LEU A 140 -5.85 18.52 -0.64
CA LEU A 140 -6.88 19.54 -0.89
C LEU A 140 -7.76 19.21 -2.11
N VAL A 141 -7.31 18.31 -2.98
CA VAL A 141 -8.03 17.93 -4.20
C VAL A 141 -9.06 16.84 -3.86
N PRO A 142 -10.34 17.00 -4.24
CA PRO A 142 -11.33 15.95 -4.07
C PRO A 142 -10.91 14.64 -4.75
N LYS A 143 -11.20 13.50 -4.11
CA LYS A 143 -10.79 12.17 -4.61
C LYS A 143 -11.25 11.88 -6.04
N HIS A 144 -12.48 12.29 -6.39
CA HIS A 144 -13.06 12.09 -7.73
C HIS A 144 -12.33 12.87 -8.82
N ASP A 145 -11.82 14.07 -8.51
CA ASP A 145 -11.03 14.89 -9.44
C ASP A 145 -9.59 14.38 -9.56
N LEU A 146 -9.06 13.77 -8.50
CA LEU A 146 -7.69 13.27 -8.46
C LEU A 146 -7.52 11.92 -9.17
N GLN A 147 -8.54 11.05 -9.11
CA GLN A 147 -8.52 9.68 -9.66
C GLN A 147 -8.14 9.62 -11.16
N PRO A 148 -8.65 10.47 -12.06
CA PRO A 148 -8.24 10.50 -13.47
C PRO A 148 -6.75 10.78 -13.70
N HIS A 149 -6.09 11.43 -12.73
CA HIS A 149 -4.67 11.79 -12.82
C HIS A 149 -3.74 10.74 -12.20
N ALA A 150 -4.28 9.79 -11.43
CA ALA A 150 -3.51 8.76 -10.74
C ALA A 150 -2.58 7.95 -11.67
N PRO A 151 -3.01 7.46 -12.86
CA PRO A 151 -2.12 6.71 -13.74
C PRO A 151 -0.87 7.49 -14.18
N THR A 152 -1.01 8.81 -14.38
CA THR A 152 0.10 9.68 -14.75
C THR A 152 1.03 9.90 -13.57
N LEU A 153 0.49 10.19 -12.38
CA LEU A 153 1.27 10.35 -11.15
C LEU A 153 2.08 9.09 -10.83
N LEU A 154 1.44 7.92 -10.90
CA LEU A 154 2.08 6.63 -10.62
C LEU A 154 3.08 6.24 -11.71
N LEU A 155 2.84 6.58 -12.98
CA LEU A 155 3.80 6.33 -14.06
C LEU A 155 5.13 7.08 -13.83
N PHE A 156 5.08 8.38 -13.57
CA PHE A 156 6.30 9.16 -13.32
C PHE A 156 6.99 8.74 -12.01
N THR A 157 6.21 8.36 -10.99
CA THR A 157 6.75 7.87 -9.71
C THR A 157 7.43 6.52 -9.85
N THR A 158 6.81 5.56 -10.54
CA THR A 158 7.42 4.25 -10.83
C THR A 158 8.65 4.37 -11.73
N SER A 159 8.65 5.29 -12.69
CA SER A 159 9.86 5.61 -13.45
C SER A 159 10.99 6.12 -12.53
N ALA A 160 10.68 7.02 -11.59
CA ALA A 160 11.64 7.52 -10.62
C ALA A 160 12.11 6.45 -9.61
N LEU A 161 11.28 5.47 -9.26
CA LEU A 161 11.66 4.30 -8.44
C LEU A 161 12.72 3.41 -9.12
N THR A 162 12.78 3.42 -10.46
CA THR A 162 13.79 2.70 -11.25
C THR A 162 14.97 3.56 -11.67
N HIS A 163 15.10 4.78 -11.15
CA HIS A 163 16.16 5.71 -11.54
C HIS A 163 17.57 5.20 -11.17
N ILE A 164 18.56 5.58 -11.99
CA ILE A 164 19.97 5.20 -11.75
C ILE A 164 20.52 5.77 -10.43
N PHE A 165 20.07 6.97 -10.05
CA PHE A 165 20.48 7.63 -8.81
C PHE A 165 19.64 7.18 -7.61
N PRO A 166 20.23 6.61 -6.55
CA PRO A 166 19.49 6.10 -5.40
C PRO A 166 18.73 7.18 -4.63
N GLU A 167 19.23 8.41 -4.54
CA GLU A 167 18.51 9.51 -3.89
C GLU A 167 17.17 9.84 -4.55
N ILE A 168 17.08 9.78 -5.88
CA ILE A 168 15.85 10.02 -6.63
C ILE A 168 14.86 8.88 -6.35
N ARG A 169 15.34 7.63 -6.29
CA ARG A 169 14.52 6.48 -5.93
C ARG A 169 13.95 6.60 -4.51
N ILE A 170 14.76 7.04 -3.53
CA ILE A 170 14.31 7.25 -2.15
C ILE A 170 13.32 8.42 -2.05
N ASP A 171 13.51 9.49 -2.84
CA ASP A 171 12.55 10.59 -2.91
C ASP A 171 11.22 10.17 -3.57
N ALA A 172 11.27 9.27 -4.56
CA ALA A 172 10.06 8.70 -5.19
C ALA A 172 9.16 7.98 -4.18
N ILE A 173 9.75 7.30 -3.19
CA ILE A 173 9.01 6.66 -2.08
C ILE A 173 8.21 7.69 -1.28
N ARG A 174 8.75 8.89 -1.05
CA ARG A 174 8.04 9.95 -0.31
C ARG A 174 6.83 10.49 -1.08
N PHE A 175 6.90 10.52 -2.41
CA PHE A 175 5.72 10.84 -3.22
C PHE A 175 4.67 9.73 -3.14
N LEU A 176 5.12 8.48 -3.13
CA LEU A 176 4.25 7.32 -2.99
C LEU A 176 3.53 7.29 -1.64
N ASP A 177 4.19 7.68 -0.55
CA ASP A 177 3.56 7.83 0.77
C ASP A 177 2.37 8.81 0.72
N ILE A 178 2.53 9.96 0.06
CA ILE A 178 1.45 10.95 -0.12
C ILE A 178 0.28 10.33 -0.92
N PHE A 179 0.58 9.54 -1.95
CA PHE A 179 -0.46 8.90 -2.75
C PHE A 179 -1.16 7.75 -2.01
N LEU A 180 -0.43 6.98 -1.18
CA LEU A 180 -1.01 5.95 -0.32
C LEU A 180 -1.98 6.54 0.71
N GLU A 181 -1.72 7.74 1.21
CA GLU A 181 -2.64 8.44 2.13
C GLU A 181 -3.93 8.91 1.41
N CYS A 182 -3.82 9.37 0.16
CA CYS A 182 -4.95 9.99 -0.55
C CYS A 182 -5.79 9.00 -1.37
N MET A 183 -5.14 8.03 -2.01
CA MET A 183 -5.72 7.09 -2.98
C MET A 183 -5.15 5.66 -2.85
N PRO A 184 -5.21 5.04 -1.66
CA PRO A 184 -4.58 3.74 -1.41
C PRO A 184 -5.05 2.65 -2.38
N GLU A 185 -6.34 2.65 -2.74
CA GLU A 185 -6.96 1.64 -3.61
C GLU A 185 -6.34 1.61 -5.02
N ILE A 186 -6.10 2.77 -5.61
CA ILE A 186 -5.52 2.87 -6.96
C ILE A 186 -4.03 2.53 -6.92
N VAL A 187 -3.34 2.89 -5.83
CA VAL A 187 -1.90 2.65 -5.68
C VAL A 187 -1.58 1.17 -5.57
N VAL A 188 -2.37 0.40 -4.81
CA VAL A 188 -2.17 -1.04 -4.62
C VAL A 188 -2.87 -1.88 -5.70
N GLU A 189 -3.56 -1.24 -6.66
CA GLU A 189 -4.31 -1.94 -7.69
C GLU A 189 -3.43 -2.92 -8.48
N GLY A 190 -3.86 -4.18 -8.53
CA GLY A 190 -3.16 -5.25 -9.25
C GLY A 190 -1.78 -5.57 -8.72
N TRP A 191 -1.48 -5.32 -7.44
CA TRP A 191 -0.18 -5.63 -6.83
C TRP A 191 0.20 -7.10 -6.95
N ALA A 192 -0.77 -8.01 -6.93
CA ALA A 192 -0.57 -9.46 -7.00
C ALA A 192 -0.96 -10.08 -8.35
N ASN A 193 -1.55 -9.30 -9.27
CA ASN A 193 -1.98 -9.80 -10.57
C ASN A 193 -0.83 -9.77 -11.58
N GLY A 194 -0.86 -10.74 -12.51
CA GLY A 194 0.17 -10.92 -13.54
C GLY A 194 0.29 -9.78 -14.55
N THR A 195 -0.70 -8.89 -14.60
CA THR A 195 -0.75 -7.76 -15.54
C THR A 195 0.11 -6.61 -15.03
N SER A 196 0.64 -5.80 -15.95
CA SER A 196 1.58 -4.72 -15.66
C SER A 196 0.90 -3.49 -15.02
N ASN A 197 0.25 -3.72 -13.89
CA ASN A 197 -0.48 -2.70 -13.14
C ASN A 197 0.49 -1.90 -12.27
N HIS A 198 0.04 -0.73 -11.82
CA HIS A 198 0.89 0.18 -11.06
C HIS A 198 1.37 -0.45 -9.74
N GLY A 199 0.50 -1.16 -9.01
CA GLY A 199 0.84 -1.79 -7.74
C GLY A 199 2.00 -2.78 -7.83
N ARG A 200 2.05 -3.60 -8.89
CA ARG A 200 3.15 -4.56 -9.09
C ARG A 200 4.49 -3.87 -9.37
N ARG A 201 4.50 -2.85 -10.22
CA ARG A 201 5.72 -2.07 -10.51
C ARG A 201 6.24 -1.35 -9.26
N ILE A 202 5.34 -0.85 -8.43
CA ILE A 202 5.65 -0.21 -7.16
C ILE A 202 6.30 -1.22 -6.21
N LEU A 203 5.71 -2.41 -6.07
CA LEU A 203 6.26 -3.49 -5.26
C LEU A 203 7.65 -3.93 -5.73
N GLU A 204 7.82 -4.12 -7.04
CA GLU A 204 9.13 -4.42 -7.65
C GLU A 204 10.14 -3.29 -7.38
N GLY A 205 9.70 -2.02 -7.34
CA GLY A 205 10.53 -0.88 -6.96
C GLY A 205 11.00 -0.92 -5.50
N TYR A 206 10.13 -1.27 -4.55
CA TYR A 206 10.51 -1.49 -3.14
C TYR A 206 11.52 -2.63 -3.01
N LEU A 207 11.23 -3.76 -3.65
CA LEU A 207 12.08 -4.95 -3.66
C LEU A 207 13.47 -4.64 -4.23
N GLY A 208 13.54 -3.91 -5.34
CA GLY A 208 14.78 -3.45 -5.96
C GLY A 208 15.59 -2.48 -5.07
N LEU A 209 14.94 -1.65 -4.26
CA LEU A 209 15.61 -0.77 -3.29
C LEU A 209 16.16 -1.52 -2.08
N LEU A 210 15.44 -2.55 -1.61
CA LEU A 210 15.84 -3.39 -0.49
C LEU A 210 16.84 -4.48 -0.88
N ASN A 211 17.20 -4.57 -2.17
CA ASN A 211 17.93 -5.69 -2.78
C ASN A 211 17.27 -7.04 -2.46
N ALA A 212 15.97 -7.05 -2.20
CA ALA A 212 15.19 -8.23 -1.92
C ALA A 212 14.67 -8.78 -3.26
N GLY A 213 15.08 -9.98 -3.65
CA GLY A 213 14.59 -10.63 -4.86
C GLY A 213 15.05 -9.97 -6.16
N THR A 214 16.35 -10.03 -6.46
CA THR A 214 16.87 -9.82 -7.82
C THR A 214 16.19 -10.81 -8.78
N ALA A 215 15.10 -10.34 -9.40
CA ALA A 215 14.26 -10.93 -10.44
C ALA A 215 14.09 -12.46 -10.46
N PHE A 216 12.85 -12.86 -10.19
CA PHE A 216 12.29 -14.16 -10.58
C PHE A 216 12.36 -14.39 -12.09
N GLY A 217 13.24 -15.30 -12.48
CA GLY A 217 12.88 -16.26 -13.52
C GLY A 217 11.92 -17.27 -12.89
N GLY A 218 10.78 -17.55 -13.55
CA GLY A 218 9.98 -18.73 -13.22
C GLY A 218 10.85 -19.99 -13.34
N GLU A 219 10.47 -21.07 -12.66
CA GLU A 219 11.17 -22.36 -12.70
C GLU A 219 11.65 -22.70 -14.13
N GLY A 220 12.94 -22.50 -14.41
CA GLY A 220 13.57 -22.82 -15.69
C GLY A 220 14.18 -21.67 -16.51
N ASP A 221 13.95 -20.38 -16.20
CA ASP A 221 14.58 -19.26 -16.95
C ASP A 221 15.86 -18.76 -16.23
N PRO A 222 17.02 -18.59 -16.92
CA PRO A 222 18.25 -18.16 -16.27
C PRO A 222 18.11 -16.79 -15.60
N MET A 223 18.65 -16.73 -14.38
CA MET A 223 18.70 -15.58 -13.46
C MET A 223 19.13 -14.29 -14.18
N LYS A 224 18.17 -13.44 -14.58
CA LYS A 224 18.45 -12.14 -15.17
C LYS A 224 18.54 -11.10 -14.06
N ALA A 225 19.76 -10.73 -13.69
CA ALA A 225 20.01 -9.58 -12.83
C ALA A 225 19.34 -8.33 -13.45
N THR A 226 18.33 -7.77 -12.79
CA THR A 226 17.89 -6.41 -13.09
C THR A 226 19.07 -5.49 -12.79
N SER A 227 19.59 -4.83 -13.82
CA SER A 227 20.78 -3.97 -13.82
C SER A 227 20.58 -2.64 -13.06
N THR A 228 19.96 -2.69 -11.89
CA THR A 228 20.01 -1.60 -10.91
C THR A 228 20.96 -2.06 -9.82
N ALA A 229 22.14 -1.44 -9.76
CA ALA A 229 23.22 -1.78 -8.82
C ALA A 229 22.71 -2.02 -7.39
N SER A 230 23.31 -2.98 -6.68
CA SER A 230 23.06 -3.21 -5.27
C SER A 230 23.32 -1.93 -4.49
N VAL A 231 22.26 -1.32 -3.94
CA VAL A 231 22.40 -0.10 -3.17
C VAL A 231 22.47 -0.43 -1.71
N VAL A 232 23.56 -0.01 -1.08
CA VAL A 232 23.66 0.02 0.39
C VAL A 232 22.90 1.26 0.85
N LEU A 233 21.70 1.05 1.40
CA LEU A 233 20.89 2.14 1.96
C LEU A 233 21.43 2.55 3.33
N SER A 234 21.46 3.86 3.60
CA SER A 234 21.67 4.36 4.96
C SER A 234 20.56 3.84 5.89
N PRO A 235 20.79 3.65 7.21
CA PRO A 235 19.76 3.16 8.13
C PRO A 235 18.47 3.99 8.08
N LYS A 236 18.60 5.32 7.96
CA LYS A 236 17.46 6.24 7.84
C LYS A 236 16.70 6.06 6.52
N SER A 237 17.42 5.88 5.41
CA SER A 237 16.78 5.62 4.11
C SER A 237 16.09 4.27 4.08
N LYS A 238 16.71 3.23 4.68
CA LYS A 238 16.14 1.89 4.81
C LYS A 238 14.84 1.91 5.62
N LEU A 239 14.80 2.66 6.72
CA LEU A 239 13.58 2.88 7.51
C LEU A 239 12.46 3.49 6.66
N VAL A 240 12.75 4.53 5.86
CA VAL A 240 11.74 5.17 5.00
C VAL A 240 11.16 4.17 4.00
N VAL A 241 12.01 3.38 3.33
CA VAL A 241 11.57 2.37 2.35
C VAL A 241 10.72 1.29 3.03
N LEU A 242 11.16 0.77 4.18
CA LEU A 242 10.42 -0.26 4.91
C LEU A 242 9.09 0.26 5.47
N SER A 243 9.05 1.50 5.97
CA SER A 243 7.82 2.10 6.53
C SER A 243 6.77 2.26 5.44
N SER A 244 7.20 2.77 4.28
CA SER A 244 6.34 2.91 3.10
C SER A 244 5.85 1.56 2.59
N LEU A 245 6.72 0.53 2.54
CA LEU A 245 6.33 -0.84 2.20
C LEU A 245 5.32 -1.43 3.18
N SER A 246 5.49 -1.20 4.50
CA SER A 246 4.52 -1.61 5.53
C SER A 246 3.13 -1.00 5.25
N THR A 247 3.08 0.30 4.97
CA THR A 247 1.84 1.00 4.61
C THR A 247 1.22 0.45 3.33
N PHE A 248 2.03 0.21 2.29
CA PHE A 248 1.58 -0.38 1.03
C PHE A 248 0.97 -1.77 1.25
N LEU A 249 1.66 -2.66 1.97
CA LEU A 249 1.17 -4.02 2.25
C LEU A 249 -0.09 -3.99 3.10
N ARG A 250 -0.15 -3.14 4.13
CA ARG A 250 -1.33 -2.99 4.98
C ARG A 250 -2.54 -2.52 4.16
N ALA A 251 -2.36 -1.60 3.21
CA ALA A 251 -3.41 -1.19 2.29
C ALA A 251 -3.82 -2.32 1.32
N ALA A 252 -2.85 -3.02 0.74
CA ALA A 252 -3.07 -4.13 -0.19
C ALA A 252 -3.87 -5.27 0.44
N PHE A 253 -3.54 -5.66 1.68
CA PHE A 253 -4.26 -6.72 2.39
C PHE A 253 -5.57 -6.24 3.03
N LYS A 254 -5.72 -4.97 3.40
CA LYS A 254 -6.98 -4.44 3.94
C LYS A 254 -8.11 -4.41 2.90
N ILE A 255 -7.79 -4.09 1.63
CA ILE A 255 -8.80 -4.07 0.55
C ILE A 255 -9.44 -5.46 0.35
N ARG A 256 -8.66 -6.53 0.58
CA ARG A 256 -9.16 -7.91 0.56
C ARG A 256 -10.28 -8.15 1.59
N ASP A 257 -10.19 -7.53 2.77
CA ASP A 257 -11.19 -7.68 3.84
C ASP A 257 -12.43 -6.79 3.66
N VAL A 258 -12.37 -5.74 2.81
CA VAL A 258 -13.43 -4.72 2.67
C VAL A 258 -14.40 -4.98 1.49
N GLN A 259 -14.14 -5.97 0.63
CA GLN A 259 -15.13 -6.43 -0.36
C GLN A 259 -16.37 -7.05 0.36
N PRO A 260 -17.60 -6.75 -0.08
CA PRO A 260 -18.63 -6.14 0.76
C PRO A 260 -19.34 -7.13 1.69
N SER A 261 -19.09 -7.00 3.00
CA SER A 261 -20.17 -7.04 3.98
C SER A 261 -20.33 -5.63 4.52
N THR A 262 -21.43 -5.00 4.16
CA THR A 262 -21.77 -3.64 4.54
C THR A 262 -21.74 -3.48 6.06
N SER A 263 -21.08 -2.42 6.51
CA SER A 263 -21.25 -1.79 7.82
C SER A 263 -21.24 -2.70 9.06
N SER A 264 -20.06 -2.95 9.63
CA SER A 264 -19.96 -3.04 11.10
C SER A 264 -18.54 -2.72 11.58
N ALA A 265 -18.32 -1.44 11.90
CA ALA A 265 -17.09 -0.95 12.53
C ALA A 265 -16.94 -1.37 14.02
N ALA A 266 -17.67 -2.39 14.48
CA ALA A 266 -17.74 -2.76 15.89
C ALA A 266 -17.87 -4.27 16.18
N ALA A 267 -17.61 -5.15 15.20
CA ALA A 267 -17.52 -6.58 15.49
C ALA A 267 -16.10 -6.92 15.96
N SER A 268 -15.98 -7.49 17.17
CA SER A 268 -14.75 -8.12 17.65
C SER A 268 -14.22 -9.11 16.61
N PRO A 269 -12.89 -9.22 16.41
CA PRO A 269 -12.34 -10.13 15.41
C PRO A 269 -12.83 -11.56 15.73
N THR A 270 -13.53 -12.23 14.81
CA THR A 270 -13.99 -13.62 14.99
C THR A 270 -13.20 -14.62 14.16
N TRP A 271 -12.27 -14.14 13.32
CA TRP A 271 -11.50 -14.97 12.39
C TRP A 271 -10.76 -16.12 13.08
N PHE A 272 -10.36 -15.95 14.34
CA PHE A 272 -9.62 -16.95 15.11
C PHE A 272 -10.46 -18.18 15.47
N LEU A 273 -11.79 -18.09 15.41
CA LEU A 273 -12.69 -19.23 15.64
C LEU A 273 -12.79 -20.14 14.42
N ALA A 274 -12.31 -19.72 13.25
CA ALA A 274 -12.48 -20.46 12.00
C ALA A 274 -11.84 -21.86 12.05
N SER A 275 -10.81 -22.06 12.88
CA SER A 275 -10.16 -23.36 13.12
C SER A 275 -11.10 -24.44 13.66
N ASP A 276 -12.13 -24.04 14.40
CA ASP A 276 -12.96 -24.96 15.19
C ASP A 276 -14.21 -25.42 14.41
N PHE A 277 -14.44 -24.85 13.22
CA PHE A 277 -15.52 -25.24 12.34
C PHE A 277 -15.04 -26.22 11.26
N THR A 278 -15.89 -27.19 10.92
CA THR A 278 -15.59 -28.20 9.89
C THR A 278 -15.59 -27.66 8.46
N SER A 279 -16.21 -26.49 8.23
CA SER A 279 -16.31 -25.86 6.91
C SER A 279 -16.38 -24.33 7.01
N GLU A 280 -15.85 -23.65 6.00
CA GLU A 280 -15.91 -22.17 5.87
C GLU A 280 -17.35 -21.65 5.84
N SER A 281 -18.27 -22.39 5.22
CA SER A 281 -19.70 -22.03 5.19
C SER A 281 -20.35 -22.05 6.57
N ALA A 282 -19.99 -23.01 7.44
CA ALA A 282 -20.48 -23.08 8.82
C ALA A 282 -19.97 -21.90 9.66
N PHE A 283 -18.69 -21.53 9.50
CA PHE A 283 -18.12 -20.35 10.16
C PHE A 283 -18.79 -19.04 9.70
N ASN A 284 -19.05 -18.89 8.40
CA ASN A 284 -19.73 -17.71 7.86
C ASN A 284 -21.19 -17.61 8.34
N ALA A 285 -21.90 -18.74 8.42
CA ALA A 285 -23.26 -18.78 8.98
C ALA A 285 -23.26 -18.38 10.46
N PHE A 286 -22.33 -18.91 11.25
CA PHE A 286 -22.15 -18.54 12.65
C PHE A 286 -21.82 -17.04 12.83
N SER A 287 -20.90 -16.51 12.02
CA SER A 287 -20.54 -15.08 12.05
C SER A 287 -21.72 -14.17 11.68
N THR A 288 -22.57 -14.61 10.76
CA THR A 288 -23.80 -13.88 10.39
C THR A 288 -24.81 -13.84 11.53
N LEU A 289 -24.90 -14.90 12.35
CA LEU A 289 -25.79 -14.93 13.53
C LEU A 289 -25.31 -13.99 14.66
N LEU A 290 -24.01 -13.74 14.75
CA LEU A 290 -23.42 -12.86 15.75
C LEU A 290 -23.50 -11.36 15.40
N THR A 291 -23.76 -11.03 14.14
CA THR A 291 -23.82 -9.64 13.69
C THR A 291 -25.23 -9.08 13.85
N PRO A 292 -25.43 -7.91 14.49
CA PRO A 292 -26.76 -7.33 14.64
C PRO A 292 -27.37 -7.05 13.26
N ARG A 293 -28.52 -7.67 12.98
CA ARG A 293 -29.32 -7.38 11.79
C ARG A 293 -29.96 -6.01 11.96
N ASN A 294 -29.39 -4.98 11.32
CA ASN A 294 -30.13 -3.75 11.08
C ASN A 294 -31.27 -4.06 10.10
N SER A 295 -32.48 -3.64 10.43
CA SER A 295 -33.73 -3.94 9.73
C SER A 295 -33.90 -3.16 8.41
N GLU A 296 -32.84 -3.04 7.60
CA GLU A 296 -32.94 -2.62 6.21
C GLU A 296 -32.48 -3.79 5.35
N GLU A 297 -33.45 -4.45 4.71
CA GLU A 297 -33.22 -5.58 3.81
C GLU A 297 -32.38 -5.14 2.59
N SER A 298 -31.05 -5.20 2.70
CA SER A 298 -30.23 -5.43 1.50
C SER A 298 -30.41 -6.89 1.11
N ARG A 299 -31.32 -7.14 0.17
CA ARG A 299 -31.59 -8.46 -0.40
C ARG A 299 -30.40 -8.91 -1.24
N SER A 300 -29.42 -9.58 -0.64
CA SER A 300 -28.38 -10.26 -1.41
C SER A 300 -28.94 -11.55 -2.02
N PHE A 301 -28.86 -11.65 -3.34
CA PHE A 301 -29.19 -12.88 -4.06
C PHE A 301 -28.03 -13.86 -3.92
N GLN A 302 -28.30 -15.05 -3.36
CA GLN A 302 -27.40 -16.19 -3.45
C GLN A 302 -28.13 -17.30 -4.20
N CYS A 303 -27.76 -17.52 -5.46
CA CYS A 303 -28.29 -18.63 -6.26
C CYS A 303 -27.54 -19.90 -5.88
N THR A 304 -28.22 -20.87 -5.28
CA THR A 304 -27.71 -22.23 -5.15
C THR A 304 -28.08 -23.00 -6.41
N GLU A 305 -27.11 -23.30 -7.26
CA GLU A 305 -27.30 -24.25 -8.34
C GLU A 305 -27.41 -25.67 -7.75
N ASP A 306 -28.61 -26.24 -7.74
CA ASP A 306 -28.79 -27.67 -7.51
C ASP A 306 -28.28 -28.42 -8.75
N GLY A 307 -27.00 -28.80 -8.71
CA GLY A 307 -26.35 -29.60 -9.73
C GLY A 307 -26.89 -31.03 -9.77
N ASN A 308 -28.05 -31.24 -10.40
CA ASN A 308 -28.49 -32.56 -10.83
C ASN A 308 -28.26 -32.72 -12.35
N PRO A 309 -27.21 -33.43 -12.79
CA PRO A 309 -26.81 -33.51 -14.19
C PRO A 309 -27.73 -34.38 -15.07
N ALA A 310 -28.84 -34.88 -14.53
CA ALA A 310 -29.76 -35.78 -15.23
C ALA A 310 -31.02 -35.10 -15.80
N ARG A 311 -31.15 -33.77 -15.71
CA ARG A 311 -32.32 -33.02 -16.19
C ARG A 311 -31.91 -31.83 -17.05
N GLU A 312 -31.56 -32.10 -18.29
CA GLU A 312 -31.47 -31.09 -19.34
C GLU A 312 -32.88 -30.57 -19.66
N GLY A 313 -33.19 -29.34 -19.26
CA GLY A 313 -34.33 -28.59 -19.82
C GLY A 313 -35.32 -27.93 -18.85
N ASP A 314 -35.28 -28.21 -17.55
CA ASP A 314 -36.23 -27.63 -16.59
C ASP A 314 -35.57 -26.60 -15.67
N PHE A 315 -35.77 -25.31 -15.98
CA PHE A 315 -35.40 -24.18 -15.13
C PHE A 315 -36.39 -24.06 -13.95
N PHE A 316 -36.33 -25.01 -13.01
CA PHE A 316 -37.02 -24.90 -11.73
C PHE A 316 -36.02 -24.58 -10.63
N GLY A 317 -35.63 -23.30 -10.56
CA GLY A 317 -35.16 -22.74 -9.29
C GLY A 317 -36.34 -22.64 -8.33
N SER A 318 -36.19 -23.10 -7.10
CA SER A 318 -37.12 -22.73 -6.03
C SER A 318 -36.92 -21.26 -5.72
N PHE A 319 -37.88 -20.40 -6.07
CA PHE A 319 -37.86 -18.97 -5.80
C PHE A 319 -38.84 -18.62 -4.68
N PRO A 320 -38.48 -18.80 -3.40
CA PRO A 320 -39.40 -18.62 -2.28
C PRO A 320 -39.93 -17.18 -2.11
N TYR A 321 -39.41 -16.20 -2.84
CA TYR A 321 -39.79 -14.78 -2.73
C TYR A 321 -40.40 -14.16 -4.01
N THR A 322 -40.75 -14.93 -5.04
CA THR A 322 -41.45 -14.39 -6.23
C THR A 322 -42.93 -14.06 -5.99
N LYS A 323 -43.39 -14.07 -4.73
CA LYS A 323 -44.71 -13.56 -4.33
C LYS A 323 -44.65 -12.12 -3.80
N SER A 324 -43.84 -11.24 -4.41
CA SER A 324 -43.93 -9.80 -4.12
C SER A 324 -44.74 -9.10 -5.21
N SER A 325 -45.70 -8.28 -4.79
CA SER A 325 -46.61 -7.53 -5.67
C SER A 325 -45.85 -6.56 -6.58
N ILE A 326 -46.30 -6.43 -7.83
CA ILE A 326 -45.76 -5.55 -8.89
C ILE A 326 -45.77 -4.04 -8.51
N ALA A 327 -46.30 -3.68 -7.34
CA ALA A 327 -46.34 -2.31 -6.85
C ALA A 327 -45.00 -1.78 -6.29
N ASP A 328 -44.06 -2.64 -5.91
CA ASP A 328 -42.72 -2.22 -5.44
C ASP A 328 -41.79 -2.06 -6.64
N SER A 329 -42.05 -1.03 -7.44
CA SER A 329 -41.28 -0.71 -8.64
C SER A 329 -39.89 -0.20 -8.26
N TRP A 330 -38.86 -0.87 -8.77
CA TRP A 330 -37.47 -0.46 -8.65
C TRP A 330 -37.27 0.89 -9.35
N THR A 331 -36.58 1.83 -8.71
CA THR A 331 -36.20 3.10 -9.37
C THR A 331 -35.00 2.89 -10.29
N LEU A 332 -34.89 3.63 -11.40
CA LEU A 332 -33.77 3.52 -12.35
C LEU A 332 -32.38 3.73 -11.70
N ASP A 333 -32.29 4.51 -10.61
CA ASP A 333 -31.07 4.67 -9.81
C ASP A 333 -30.64 3.36 -9.14
N GLN A 334 -31.59 2.56 -8.64
CA GLN A 334 -31.32 1.25 -8.02
C GLN A 334 -30.90 0.19 -9.05
N VAL A 335 -31.19 0.41 -10.33
CA VAL A 335 -30.76 -0.45 -11.44
C VAL A 335 -29.35 -0.05 -11.92
N PHE A 336 -28.92 1.19 -11.70
CA PHE A 336 -27.53 1.61 -11.93
C PHE A 336 -26.57 1.15 -10.82
N ASP A 337 -27.05 1.02 -9.58
CA ASP A 337 -26.29 0.46 -8.45
C ASP A 337 -26.22 -1.08 -8.45
N LEU A 338 -26.86 -1.73 -9.43
CA LEU A 338 -26.66 -3.14 -9.75
C LEU A 338 -25.31 -3.30 -10.46
N ASP A 339 -24.26 -3.17 -9.66
CA ASP A 339 -22.88 -3.42 -10.07
C ASP A 339 -22.80 -4.81 -10.73
N LEU A 340 -22.27 -4.87 -11.95
CA LEU A 340 -22.06 -6.07 -12.79
C LEU A 340 -21.06 -7.09 -12.17
N SER A 341 -20.88 -7.02 -10.86
CA SER A 341 -20.08 -7.89 -10.00
C SER A 341 -20.46 -9.38 -10.06
N GLN A 342 -21.63 -9.74 -10.61
CA GLN A 342 -21.99 -11.16 -10.79
C GLN A 342 -21.20 -11.88 -11.89
N SER A 343 -20.56 -11.16 -12.82
CA SER A 343 -19.55 -11.79 -13.70
C SER A 343 -18.19 -12.00 -13.01
N ALA A 344 -18.01 -11.46 -11.80
CA ALA A 344 -16.78 -11.58 -11.03
C ALA A 344 -16.78 -12.72 -10.00
N ALA A 345 -17.93 -13.35 -9.70
CA ALA A 345 -17.97 -14.41 -8.68
C ALA A 345 -17.21 -15.69 -9.09
N SER A 346 -17.11 -15.98 -10.39
CA SER A 346 -16.32 -17.09 -10.91
C SER A 346 -14.84 -16.72 -11.17
N SER A 347 -14.52 -15.43 -11.31
CA SER A 347 -13.15 -14.94 -11.47
C SER A 347 -12.49 -14.48 -10.15
N SER A 348 -13.26 -14.17 -9.12
CA SER A 348 -12.77 -13.75 -7.78
C SER A 348 -12.15 -14.90 -7.00
N ALA A 349 -12.64 -16.13 -7.16
CA ALA A 349 -12.04 -17.33 -6.57
C ALA A 349 -10.66 -17.64 -7.19
N GLN A 350 -10.53 -17.49 -8.51
CA GLN A 350 -9.24 -17.63 -9.21
C GLN A 350 -8.28 -16.47 -8.88
N GLY A 351 -8.79 -15.24 -8.81
CA GLY A 351 -8.03 -14.06 -8.37
C GLY A 351 -7.48 -14.25 -6.95
N SER A 352 -8.33 -14.61 -5.99
CA SER A 352 -7.93 -14.81 -4.59
C SER A 352 -6.86 -15.90 -4.42
N GLN A 353 -6.93 -16.98 -5.21
CA GLN A 353 -5.89 -18.03 -5.19
C GLN A 353 -4.56 -17.55 -5.80
N ALA A 354 -4.60 -16.82 -6.91
CA ALA A 354 -3.40 -16.24 -7.52
C ALA A 354 -2.74 -15.20 -6.60
N GLU A 355 -3.55 -14.39 -5.91
CA GLU A 355 -3.08 -13.42 -4.93
C GLU A 355 -2.42 -14.10 -3.72
N ASN A 356 -3.00 -15.18 -3.18
CA ASN A 356 -2.41 -15.95 -2.09
C ASN A 356 -1.08 -16.62 -2.50
N ALA A 357 -1.00 -17.14 -3.72
CA ALA A 357 0.22 -17.73 -4.26
C ALA A 357 1.33 -16.66 -4.39
N TYR A 358 0.99 -15.48 -4.91
CA TYR A 358 1.92 -14.36 -5.01
C TYR A 358 2.32 -13.80 -3.63
N ALA A 359 1.39 -13.70 -2.69
CA ALA A 359 1.68 -13.29 -1.31
C ALA A 359 2.64 -14.28 -0.62
N SER A 360 2.45 -15.60 -0.83
CA SER A 360 3.33 -16.63 -0.28
C SER A 360 4.73 -16.52 -0.86
N HIS A 361 4.81 -16.23 -2.15
CA HIS A 361 6.05 -15.96 -2.83
C HIS A 361 6.75 -14.70 -2.30
N LEU A 362 6.01 -13.60 -2.15
CA LEU A 362 6.50 -12.34 -1.60
C LEU A 362 7.01 -12.51 -0.15
N ALA A 363 6.35 -13.31 0.67
CA ALA A 363 6.83 -13.65 2.00
C ALA A 363 8.17 -14.40 1.95
N ALA A 364 8.32 -15.37 1.03
CA ALA A 364 9.58 -16.09 0.86
C ALA A 364 10.73 -15.20 0.39
N THR A 365 10.46 -14.19 -0.44
CA THR A 365 11.50 -13.28 -0.97
C THR A 365 11.96 -12.27 0.07
N LEU A 366 11.04 -11.76 0.87
CA LEU A 366 11.33 -10.80 1.93
C LEU A 366 11.91 -11.46 3.19
N GLN A 367 11.70 -12.76 3.40
CA GLN A 367 12.14 -13.50 4.59
C GLN A 367 13.59 -13.17 5.01
N SER A 368 14.54 -13.36 4.09
CA SER A 368 15.97 -13.14 4.38
C SER A 368 16.27 -11.67 4.71
N THR A 369 15.66 -10.74 3.97
CA THR A 369 15.83 -9.30 4.18
C THR A 369 15.23 -8.85 5.51
N LEU A 370 14.05 -9.34 5.89
CA LEU A 370 13.39 -9.04 7.16
C LEU A 370 14.21 -9.59 8.33
N GLN A 371 14.64 -10.85 8.24
CA GLN A 371 15.44 -11.50 9.27
C GLN A 371 16.80 -10.82 9.47
N SER A 372 17.54 -10.53 8.39
CA SER A 372 18.81 -9.80 8.47
C SER A 372 18.61 -8.42 9.06
N THR A 373 17.58 -7.68 8.61
CA THR A 373 17.33 -6.33 9.11
C THR A 373 16.96 -6.33 10.60
N PHE A 374 16.17 -7.30 11.05
CA PHE A 374 15.84 -7.44 12.46
C PHE A 374 17.09 -7.76 13.29
N LEU A 375 17.92 -8.70 12.85
CA LEU A 375 19.15 -9.09 13.55
C LEU A 375 20.19 -7.96 13.62
N ASP A 376 20.25 -7.10 12.60
CA ASP A 376 21.13 -5.92 12.59
C ASP A 376 20.67 -4.87 13.63
N CYS A 377 19.36 -4.66 13.79
CA CYS A 377 18.80 -3.62 14.65
C CYS A 377 18.54 -4.08 16.09
N ALA A 378 18.25 -5.37 16.31
CA ALA A 378 17.79 -5.89 17.60
C ALA A 378 18.77 -5.68 18.76
N PRO A 379 20.10 -5.94 18.63
CA PRO A 379 21.02 -5.81 19.75
C PRO A 379 21.09 -4.38 20.32
N ALA A 380 20.97 -3.38 19.46
CA ALA A 380 21.07 -1.98 19.86
C ALA A 380 19.69 -1.37 20.19
N ALA A 381 18.61 -1.82 19.55
CA ALA A 381 17.23 -1.46 19.91
C ALA A 381 16.75 -2.05 21.25
N PHE A 382 17.28 -3.21 21.67
CA PHE A 382 16.88 -3.92 22.90
C PHE A 382 18.01 -4.02 23.94
N SER A 383 19.04 -3.18 23.82
CA SER A 383 20.15 -3.18 24.78
C SER A 383 19.66 -2.82 26.19
N PRO A 384 20.10 -3.55 27.24
CA PRO A 384 19.76 -3.22 28.62
C PRO A 384 20.45 -1.94 29.13
N ALA A 385 21.38 -1.36 28.35
CA ALA A 385 22.33 -0.34 28.80
C ALA A 385 21.98 1.11 28.39
N GLY A 386 20.70 1.46 28.23
CA GLY A 386 20.28 2.85 27.99
C GLY A 386 18.98 2.98 27.21
N ASN A 387 18.65 4.21 26.81
CA ASN A 387 17.52 4.45 25.90
C ASN A 387 17.90 3.99 24.47
N PRO A 388 17.03 3.25 23.77
CA PRO A 388 17.35 2.74 22.45
C PRO A 388 17.38 3.87 21.42
N PRO A 389 18.25 3.78 20.39
CA PRO A 389 18.23 4.71 19.27
C PRO A 389 16.89 4.59 18.50
N GLU A 390 16.21 5.73 18.32
CA GLU A 390 14.86 5.81 17.72
C GLU A 390 14.79 5.14 16.35
N ASN A 391 15.79 5.35 15.49
CA ASN A 391 15.80 4.78 14.14
C ASN A 391 15.81 3.25 14.14
N GLU A 392 16.55 2.62 15.05
CA GLU A 392 16.68 1.15 15.08
C GLU A 392 15.46 0.51 15.72
N LEU A 393 14.91 1.12 16.77
CA LEU A 393 13.65 0.68 17.37
C LEU A 393 12.49 0.77 16.37
N GLN A 394 12.38 1.87 15.64
CA GLN A 394 11.36 2.03 14.60
C GLN A 394 11.59 1.05 13.43
N THR A 395 12.85 0.80 13.04
CA THR A 395 13.16 -0.21 12.01
C THR A 395 12.73 -1.61 12.47
N ALA A 396 13.00 -1.97 13.72
CA ALA A 396 12.57 -3.25 14.29
C ALA A 396 11.04 -3.39 14.32
N LEU A 397 10.33 -2.34 14.74
CA LEU A 397 8.86 -2.30 14.70
C LEU A 397 8.33 -2.54 13.29
N VAL A 398 8.80 -1.77 12.31
CA VAL A 398 8.31 -1.85 10.92
C VAL A 398 8.58 -3.23 10.31
N VAL A 399 9.73 -3.85 10.57
CA VAL A 399 10.03 -5.21 10.11
C VAL A 399 9.01 -6.21 10.66
N VAL A 400 8.65 -6.07 11.93
CA VAL A 400 7.67 -6.92 12.61
C VAL A 400 6.24 -6.66 12.09
N GLU A 401 5.91 -5.40 11.76
CA GLU A 401 4.63 -5.05 11.11
C GLU A 401 4.50 -5.62 9.68
N ILE A 402 5.58 -5.61 8.91
CA ILE A 402 5.62 -6.24 7.59
C ILE A 402 5.40 -7.75 7.74
N ALA A 403 6.10 -8.39 8.68
CA ALA A 403 5.89 -9.81 8.98
C ALA A 403 4.44 -10.10 9.39
N ARG A 404 3.83 -9.27 10.25
CA ARG A 404 2.40 -9.37 10.60
C ARG A 404 1.48 -9.29 9.40
N SER A 405 1.70 -8.32 8.51
CA SER A 405 0.83 -8.12 7.34
C SER A 405 0.93 -9.27 6.33
N LEU A 406 2.15 -9.79 6.12
CA LEU A 406 2.41 -10.91 5.22
C LEU A 406 1.90 -12.24 5.80
N TYR A 407 2.36 -12.63 6.98
CA TYR A 407 2.00 -13.92 7.56
C TYR A 407 0.58 -13.94 8.12
N GLY A 408 0.06 -12.81 8.60
CA GLY A 408 -1.32 -12.70 9.05
C GLY A 408 -2.31 -12.99 7.92
N SER A 409 -2.18 -12.31 6.78
CA SER A 409 -3.08 -12.53 5.63
C SER A 409 -2.96 -13.93 5.04
N LEU A 410 -1.73 -14.47 4.95
CA LEU A 410 -1.48 -15.83 4.45
C LEU A 410 -2.08 -16.90 5.36
N LEU A 411 -1.75 -16.87 6.66
CA LEU A 411 -2.17 -17.89 7.61
C LEU A 411 -3.68 -17.82 7.90
N GLN A 412 -4.27 -16.63 7.96
CA GLN A 412 -5.73 -16.48 8.05
C GLN A 412 -6.44 -16.96 6.78
N GLY A 413 -5.87 -16.70 5.60
CA GLY A 413 -6.39 -17.24 4.34
C GLY A 413 -6.37 -18.78 4.31
N HIS A 414 -5.31 -19.39 4.85
CA HIS A 414 -5.20 -20.85 4.96
C HIS A 414 -6.12 -21.45 6.02
N LEU A 415 -6.41 -20.74 7.12
CA LEU A 415 -7.37 -21.20 8.12
C LEU A 415 -8.78 -21.36 7.53
N LYS A 416 -9.12 -20.52 6.54
CA LYS A 416 -10.38 -20.60 5.78
C LYS A 416 -10.34 -21.69 4.70
N SER A 417 -9.20 -21.85 4.04
CA SER A 417 -9.00 -22.80 2.93
C SER A 417 -7.99 -23.87 3.34
N ASN A 418 -8.48 -25.01 3.86
CA ASN A 418 -7.78 -26.25 4.33
C ASN A 418 -6.57 -26.75 3.49
N GLY A 419 -5.56 -25.92 3.24
CA GLY A 419 -4.40 -26.16 2.39
C GLY A 419 -3.12 -26.46 3.19
N SER A 420 -2.09 -26.98 2.51
CA SER A 420 -0.81 -27.34 3.13
C SER A 420 -0.02 -26.10 3.58
N THR A 421 0.13 -25.91 4.90
CA THR A 421 0.64 -24.71 5.59
C THR A 421 2.14 -24.70 5.91
N SER A 422 2.91 -25.73 5.56
CA SER A 422 4.19 -25.98 6.23
C SER A 422 5.27 -24.91 6.02
N LYS A 423 5.46 -24.42 4.79
CA LYS A 423 6.59 -23.51 4.46
C LYS A 423 6.45 -22.12 5.07
N SER A 424 5.24 -21.55 5.04
CA SER A 424 4.96 -20.21 5.60
C SER A 424 5.01 -20.25 7.13
N ALA A 425 4.51 -21.33 7.74
CA ALA A 425 4.59 -21.54 9.19
C ALA A 425 6.05 -21.73 9.67
N GLU A 426 6.86 -22.51 8.95
CA GLU A 426 8.30 -22.67 9.24
C GLU A 426 9.06 -21.34 9.16
N SER A 427 8.75 -20.53 8.15
CA SER A 427 9.36 -19.20 7.96
C SER A 427 9.00 -18.24 9.11
N LEU A 428 7.73 -18.24 9.53
CA LEU A 428 7.28 -17.47 10.68
C LEU A 428 7.92 -17.96 11.99
N PHE A 429 8.01 -19.27 12.18
CA PHE A 429 8.67 -19.86 13.34
C PHE A 429 10.13 -19.42 13.44
N SER A 430 10.85 -19.38 12.32
CA SER A 430 12.22 -18.89 12.28
C SER A 430 12.32 -17.44 12.77
N ILE A 431 11.50 -16.52 12.24
CA ILE A 431 11.47 -15.11 12.66
C ILE A 431 11.16 -14.99 14.15
N LEU A 432 10.11 -15.66 14.64
CA LEU A 432 9.73 -15.64 16.05
C LEU A 432 10.81 -16.24 16.96
N GLY A 433 11.56 -17.22 16.46
CA GLY A 433 12.75 -17.78 17.11
C GLY A 433 13.82 -16.75 17.41
N TYR A 434 14.12 -15.86 16.46
CA TYR A 434 15.09 -14.77 16.66
C TYR A 434 14.57 -13.64 17.56
N MET A 435 13.26 -13.46 17.65
CA MET A 435 12.63 -12.47 18.52
C MET A 435 12.50 -12.95 19.98
N SER A 436 12.34 -14.26 20.20
CA SER A 436 12.11 -14.90 21.50
C SER A 436 13.09 -14.50 22.62
N PRO A 437 14.41 -14.30 22.38
CA PRO A 437 15.34 -13.85 23.44
C PRO A 437 15.05 -12.46 24.01
N TYR A 438 14.38 -11.59 23.24
CA TYR A 438 14.09 -10.21 23.62
C TYR A 438 12.68 -10.02 24.19
N PHE A 439 11.84 -11.06 24.15
CA PHE A 439 10.47 -11.02 24.66
C PHE A 439 10.42 -11.38 26.16
N PRO A 440 9.67 -10.63 27.00
CA PRO A 440 8.90 -9.43 26.68
C PRO A 440 9.77 -8.20 26.45
N PHE A 441 9.47 -7.45 25.39
CA PHE A 441 10.21 -6.23 25.05
C PHE A 441 9.92 -5.16 26.10
N SER A 442 10.96 -4.72 26.81
CA SER A 442 10.83 -3.73 27.89
C SER A 442 12.13 -2.98 28.13
N VAL A 443 12.03 -1.77 28.69
CA VAL A 443 13.19 -0.96 29.10
C VAL A 443 13.66 -1.42 30.49
N ASN A 444 14.73 -2.21 30.55
CA ASN A 444 15.29 -2.73 31.80
C ASN A 444 16.52 -1.93 32.29
N GLY A 445 16.40 -0.61 32.35
CA GLY A 445 17.48 0.30 32.75
C GLY A 445 17.23 1.02 34.08
N LEU A 446 18.14 0.85 35.05
CA LEU A 446 18.24 1.70 36.25
C LEU A 446 18.65 3.12 35.82
N GLY A 447 17.68 4.00 35.56
CA GLY A 447 17.90 5.41 35.18
C GLY A 447 17.48 5.80 33.76
N ALA A 448 16.78 4.93 33.02
CA ALA A 448 16.21 5.28 31.73
C ALA A 448 15.15 6.38 31.88
N LYS A 449 15.31 7.50 31.15
CA LYS A 449 14.24 8.49 31.01
C LYS A 449 13.10 7.82 30.25
N ARG A 450 11.97 7.62 30.93
CA ARG A 450 10.74 7.05 30.36
C ARG A 450 10.23 7.96 29.24
N ASP A 451 10.54 7.60 28.00
CA ASP A 451 9.90 8.19 26.84
C ASP A 451 8.63 7.39 26.55
N ILE A 452 7.48 8.05 26.66
CA ILE A 452 6.16 7.45 26.43
C ILE A 452 6.10 6.82 25.04
N LYS A 453 6.77 7.41 24.03
CA LYS A 453 6.78 6.87 22.66
C LYS A 453 7.48 5.52 22.57
N VAL A 454 8.55 5.35 23.35
CA VAL A 454 9.34 4.12 23.40
C VAL A 454 8.54 3.02 24.09
N GLU A 455 7.86 3.33 25.20
CA GLU A 455 6.97 2.39 25.89
C GLU A 455 5.82 1.92 24.99
N VAL A 456 5.12 2.84 24.31
CA VAL A 456 4.06 2.50 23.34
C VAL A 456 4.58 1.62 22.20
N THR A 457 5.81 1.85 21.74
CA THR A 457 6.44 1.05 20.68
C THR A 457 6.70 -0.38 21.16
N PHE A 458 7.21 -0.55 22.38
CA PHE A 458 7.43 -1.88 22.97
C PHE A 458 6.11 -2.62 23.24
N ASP A 459 5.09 -1.93 23.71
CA ASP A 459 3.75 -2.52 23.89
C ASP A 459 3.18 -3.01 22.55
N THR A 460 3.35 -2.21 21.49
CA THR A 460 2.93 -2.60 20.13
C THR A 460 3.70 -3.83 19.64
N LEU A 461 5.02 -3.89 19.85
CA LEU A 461 5.85 -5.05 19.51
C LEU A 461 5.41 -6.31 20.27
N ASN A 462 5.15 -6.20 21.57
CA ASN A 462 4.68 -7.31 22.41
C ASN A 462 3.34 -7.85 21.89
N LEU A 463 2.40 -6.98 21.53
CA LEU A 463 1.11 -7.38 20.97
C LEU A 463 1.25 -8.08 19.62
N ILE A 464 2.08 -7.56 18.72
CA ILE A 464 2.31 -8.21 17.42
C ILE A 464 2.97 -9.58 17.59
N TYR A 465 3.91 -9.72 18.53
CA TYR A 465 4.53 -11.00 18.84
C TYR A 465 3.51 -12.02 19.36
N CYS A 466 2.61 -11.61 20.26
CA CYS A 466 1.52 -12.45 20.77
C CYS A 466 0.57 -12.90 19.65
N GLU A 467 0.20 -12.00 18.74
CA GLU A 467 -0.67 -12.29 17.60
C GLU A 467 -0.02 -13.26 16.62
N LEU A 468 1.23 -13.02 16.24
CA LEU A 468 1.98 -13.91 15.35
C LEU A 468 2.18 -15.31 15.96
N THR A 469 2.41 -15.38 17.27
CA THR A 469 2.51 -16.67 17.98
C THR A 469 1.17 -17.39 17.99
N SER A 470 0.06 -16.68 18.20
CA SER A 470 -1.28 -17.26 18.14
C SER A 470 -1.63 -17.81 16.76
N LEU A 471 -1.27 -17.08 15.70
CA LEU A 471 -1.44 -17.51 14.32
C LEU A 471 -0.65 -18.78 14.02
N LEU A 472 0.58 -18.87 14.53
CA LEU A 472 1.41 -20.07 14.38
C LEU A 472 0.79 -21.27 15.11
N VAL A 473 0.29 -21.08 16.33
CA VAL A 473 -0.35 -22.14 17.13
C VAL A 473 -1.63 -22.65 16.46
N LEU A 474 -2.49 -21.75 15.95
CA LEU A 474 -3.74 -22.13 15.29
C LEU A 474 -3.55 -22.82 13.93
N THR A 475 -2.39 -22.65 13.29
CA THR A 475 -2.09 -23.23 11.97
C THR A 475 -1.24 -24.49 12.01
N LEU A 476 -0.54 -24.75 13.13
CA LEU A 476 0.13 -26.02 13.38
C LEU A 476 -0.93 -27.08 13.69
N PRO A 477 -0.96 -28.22 12.96
CA PRO A 477 -1.90 -29.29 13.26
C PRO A 477 -1.66 -29.80 14.69
N SER A 478 -2.55 -29.46 15.61
CA SER A 478 -2.65 -30.14 16.89
C SER A 478 -3.01 -31.59 16.57
N GLY A 479 -2.11 -32.53 16.87
CA GLY A 479 -2.35 -33.94 16.65
C GLY A 479 -3.50 -34.41 17.55
N ASN A 480 -4.74 -34.29 17.07
CA ASN A 480 -5.93 -34.68 17.82
C ASN A 480 -6.01 -36.22 17.90
N PRO A 481 -6.02 -36.84 19.10
CA PRO A 481 -6.10 -38.27 19.25
C PRO A 481 -7.54 -38.75 19.54
N THR A 482 -8.54 -38.45 18.71
CA THR A 482 -9.90 -39.04 18.77
C THR A 482 -10.56 -38.83 17.39
N SER A 483 -11.10 -39.79 16.63
CA SER A 483 -11.76 -41.05 16.95
C SER A 483 -11.84 -42.00 15.72
N HIS A 484 -12.08 -43.29 16.00
CA HIS A 484 -12.51 -44.42 15.16
C HIS A 484 -11.51 -45.29 14.38
N ARG A 485 -11.29 -46.48 14.98
CA ARG A 485 -10.88 -47.80 14.43
C ARG A 485 -11.15 -48.01 12.93
N GLY A 486 -10.09 -48.39 12.22
CA GLY A 486 -10.18 -49.04 10.90
C GLY A 486 -8.82 -49.17 10.21
N THR A 487 -8.10 -50.26 10.51
CA THR A 487 -6.95 -50.83 9.77
C THR A 487 -6.35 -50.04 8.58
N ALA A 488 -5.30 -49.26 8.81
CA ALA A 488 -4.28 -48.92 7.79
C ALA A 488 -2.95 -48.55 8.47
N ARG A 489 -2.23 -49.58 8.93
CA ARG A 489 -0.94 -49.46 9.61
C ARG A 489 0.18 -49.49 8.55
N ARG A 490 1.09 -48.50 8.59
CA ARG A 490 2.41 -48.38 7.92
C ARG A 490 2.49 -47.43 6.71
N SER A 491 2.57 -46.12 6.95
CA SER A 491 3.38 -45.20 6.12
C SER A 491 3.64 -43.82 6.77
N ALA A 492 2.78 -43.35 7.69
CA ALA A 492 2.85 -41.99 8.23
C ALA A 492 3.81 -41.75 9.43
N LYS A 493 4.89 -42.53 9.58
CA LYS A 493 5.84 -42.38 10.72
C LYS A 493 7.12 -41.59 10.36
N ARG A 494 7.25 -41.05 9.15
CA ARG A 494 8.46 -40.32 8.71
C ARG A 494 8.30 -38.80 8.57
N ALA A 495 7.09 -38.26 8.53
CA ALA A 495 6.88 -36.81 8.37
C ALA A 495 6.81 -36.04 9.70
N ALA A 496 6.35 -36.67 10.79
CA ALA A 496 6.26 -36.03 12.11
C ALA A 496 7.60 -35.99 12.87
N SER A 497 8.62 -36.74 12.44
CA SER A 497 9.93 -36.80 13.10
C SER A 497 10.95 -35.80 12.57
N SER A 498 10.68 -35.08 11.48
CA SER A 498 11.63 -34.13 10.90
C SER A 498 11.54 -32.71 11.50
N LEU A 499 10.42 -32.35 12.15
CA LEU A 499 10.30 -31.06 12.86
C LEU A 499 10.75 -31.13 14.31
N SER A 500 10.80 -32.33 14.92
CA SER A 500 11.27 -32.54 16.29
C SER A 500 12.80 -32.65 16.40
N SER A 501 13.53 -32.71 15.28
CA SER A 501 14.98 -32.89 15.26
C SER A 501 15.80 -31.59 15.13
N SER A 502 15.16 -30.43 15.05
CA SER A 502 15.85 -29.12 15.05
C SER A 502 15.22 -28.12 16.03
N GLY A 503 15.52 -28.29 17.33
CA GLY A 503 15.35 -27.26 18.37
C GLY A 503 13.94 -27.15 18.98
N GLY A 504 13.80 -27.55 20.25
CA GLY A 504 12.54 -27.49 21.02
C GLY A 504 12.09 -26.08 21.40
N GLY A 505 11.69 -25.25 20.41
CA GLY A 505 11.36 -23.84 20.59
C GLY A 505 9.87 -23.48 20.69
N THR A 506 8.95 -24.25 20.11
CA THR A 506 7.51 -23.91 20.13
C THR A 506 6.88 -23.94 21.53
N PRO A 507 7.08 -24.95 22.41
CA PRO A 507 6.38 -24.97 23.69
C PRO A 507 6.87 -23.86 24.65
N LEU A 508 8.18 -23.57 24.64
CA LEU A 508 8.77 -22.53 25.50
C LEU A 508 8.35 -21.11 25.08
N GLN A 509 8.13 -20.88 23.78
CA GLN A 509 7.60 -19.61 23.28
C GLN A 509 6.15 -19.41 23.74
N VAL A 510 5.32 -20.44 23.60
CA VAL A 510 3.92 -20.42 24.02
C VAL A 510 3.79 -20.20 25.53
N GLU A 511 4.61 -20.88 26.34
CA GLU A 511 4.66 -20.71 27.80
C GLU A 511 5.03 -19.27 28.20
N ARG A 512 6.03 -18.66 27.54
CA ARG A 512 6.41 -17.25 27.79
C ARG A 512 5.28 -16.27 27.42
N VAL A 513 4.58 -16.52 26.32
CA VAL A 513 3.43 -15.71 25.90
C VAL A 513 2.27 -15.88 26.88
N GLU A 514 1.98 -17.09 27.33
CA GLU A 514 0.96 -17.36 28.34
C GLU A 514 1.25 -16.64 29.66
N ALA A 515 2.50 -16.71 30.14
CA ALA A 515 2.93 -16.00 31.34
C ALA A 515 2.77 -14.47 31.18
N TYR A 516 3.17 -13.92 30.03
CA TYR A 516 3.03 -12.49 29.73
C TYR A 516 1.56 -12.05 29.67
N VAL A 517 0.70 -12.78 28.96
CA VAL A 517 -0.73 -12.45 28.84
C VAL A 517 -1.43 -12.56 30.18
N THR A 518 -1.14 -13.61 30.96
CA THR A 518 -1.69 -13.78 32.32
C THR A 518 -1.29 -12.61 33.22
N GLN A 519 -0.02 -12.18 33.15
CA GLN A 519 0.49 -11.05 33.90
C GLN A 519 -0.19 -9.73 33.49
N LEU A 520 -0.37 -9.51 32.19
CA LEU A 520 -1.04 -8.33 31.65
C LEU A 520 -2.52 -8.29 32.05
N LEU A 521 -3.23 -9.43 32.02
CA LEU A 521 -4.62 -9.58 32.46
C LEU A 521 -4.79 -9.30 33.96
N ARG A 522 -3.80 -9.63 34.79
CA ARG A 522 -3.79 -9.32 36.24
C ARG A 522 -3.44 -7.86 36.55
N GLY A 523 -3.02 -7.08 35.54
CA GLY A 523 -2.55 -5.70 35.73
C GLY A 523 -1.17 -5.60 36.37
N GLU A 524 -0.40 -6.69 36.33
CA GLU A 524 0.97 -6.77 36.85
C GLU A 524 1.99 -6.38 35.77
N ALA A 525 3.12 -5.80 36.18
CA ALA A 525 4.16 -5.36 35.25
C ALA A 525 5.07 -6.52 34.81
N PRO A 526 5.46 -6.63 33.52
CA PRO A 526 6.28 -7.73 33.01
C PRO A 526 7.53 -7.98 33.87
N HIS A 527 7.81 -9.25 34.15
CA HIS A 527 8.92 -9.71 35.00
C HIS A 527 10.25 -9.02 34.62
N GLY A 528 10.86 -8.29 35.57
CA GLY A 528 12.10 -7.53 35.37
C GLY A 528 12.00 -6.04 35.72
N ALA A 529 10.78 -5.49 35.82
CA ALA A 529 10.56 -4.17 36.38
C ALA A 529 10.58 -4.23 37.91
N ASN A 530 11.55 -3.56 38.55
CA ASN A 530 11.63 -3.46 40.01
C ASN A 530 10.25 -3.15 40.62
N THR A 531 9.89 -3.94 41.63
CA THR A 531 8.60 -4.05 42.33
C THR A 531 8.18 -2.80 43.12
N GLN A 532 8.70 -1.63 42.81
CA GLN A 532 8.32 -0.38 43.46
C GLN A 532 7.95 0.63 42.37
N THR A 533 6.66 0.96 42.30
CA THR A 533 6.04 2.05 41.51
C THR A 533 5.63 1.77 40.05
N LYS A 534 4.93 0.67 39.76
CA LYS A 534 3.94 0.67 38.67
C LYS A 534 2.54 0.63 39.29
N LEU A 535 1.77 1.72 39.15
CA LEU A 535 0.33 1.67 39.38
C LEU A 535 -0.27 0.65 38.40
N PRO A 536 -1.30 -0.12 38.79
CA PRO A 536 -1.99 -1.04 37.89
C PRO A 536 -2.53 -0.24 36.70
N HIS A 537 -2.02 -0.51 35.50
CA HIS A 537 -2.49 0.16 34.30
C HIS A 537 -3.71 -0.59 33.77
N PRO A 538 -4.89 0.04 33.67
CA PRO A 538 -6.05 -0.61 33.07
C PRO A 538 -5.77 -0.91 31.59
N ILE A 539 -6.09 -2.13 31.16
CA ILE A 539 -5.91 -2.56 29.77
C ILE A 539 -6.83 -1.72 28.88
N SER A 540 -6.26 -1.10 27.85
CA SER A 540 -7.03 -0.38 26.83
C SER A 540 -7.88 -1.37 26.02
N HIS A 541 -9.07 -0.94 25.59
CA HIS A 541 -9.95 -1.72 24.72
C HIS A 541 -9.22 -2.26 23.48
N ALA A 542 -8.42 -1.41 22.80
CA ALA A 542 -7.67 -1.83 21.61
C ALA A 542 -6.64 -2.93 21.91
N THR A 543 -5.96 -2.85 23.05
CA THR A 543 -5.02 -3.86 23.54
C THR A 543 -5.75 -5.18 23.83
N TYR A 544 -6.93 -5.09 24.45
CA TYR A 544 -7.75 -6.26 24.75
C TYR A 544 -8.24 -6.97 23.48
N SER A 545 -8.80 -6.22 22.52
CA SER A 545 -9.26 -6.79 21.24
C SER A 545 -8.14 -7.46 20.44
N ALA A 546 -6.92 -6.91 20.50
CA ALA A 546 -5.74 -7.49 19.84
C ALA A 546 -5.26 -8.79 20.51
N LEU A 547 -5.53 -8.98 21.81
CA LEU A 547 -5.15 -10.18 22.57
C LEU A 547 -6.16 -11.32 22.44
N LEU A 548 -7.40 -11.06 22.02
CA LEU A 548 -8.45 -12.09 21.90
C LEU A 548 -8.00 -13.33 21.07
N PRO A 549 -7.37 -13.17 19.88
CA PRO A 549 -6.88 -14.33 19.12
C PRO A 549 -5.83 -15.15 19.89
N THR A 550 -4.95 -14.47 20.65
CA THR A 550 -3.93 -15.12 21.47
C THR A 550 -4.55 -15.87 22.64
N ILE A 551 -5.51 -15.25 23.34
CA ILE A 551 -6.24 -15.90 24.43
C ILE A 551 -6.97 -17.14 23.91
N TRP A 552 -7.63 -17.05 22.75
CA TRP A 552 -8.25 -18.20 22.10
C TRP A 552 -7.24 -19.31 21.81
N ALA A 553 -6.16 -19.00 21.10
CA ALA A 553 -5.15 -19.98 20.73
C ALA A 553 -4.54 -20.71 21.94
N LEU A 554 -4.30 -19.99 23.04
CA LEU A 554 -3.76 -20.56 24.29
C LEU A 554 -4.77 -21.47 25.01
N ILE A 555 -6.06 -21.12 25.02
CA ILE A 555 -7.10 -21.96 25.65
C ILE A 555 -7.39 -23.20 24.80
N SER A 556 -7.37 -23.07 23.47
CA SER A 556 -7.65 -24.17 22.54
C SER A 556 -6.50 -25.17 22.42
N THR A 557 -5.29 -24.84 22.91
CA THR A 557 -4.21 -25.82 23.03
C THR A 557 -4.44 -26.78 24.20
N PRO A 558 -4.52 -28.10 23.97
CA PRO A 558 -4.74 -29.07 25.04
C PRO A 558 -3.50 -29.13 25.94
N ASP A 559 -3.63 -28.63 27.16
CA ASP A 559 -2.54 -28.68 28.13
C ASP A 559 -2.25 -30.13 28.56
N LYS A 560 -0.95 -30.45 28.70
CA LYS A 560 -0.41 -31.69 29.25
C LYS A 560 -0.10 -31.54 30.76
N GLY A 561 -0.85 -30.70 31.47
CA GLY A 561 -0.62 -30.37 32.88
C GLY A 561 -1.89 -30.34 33.72
N LEU A 562 -1.76 -30.68 35.00
CA LEU A 562 -2.85 -30.87 35.98
C LEU A 562 -3.32 -29.55 36.66
N ALA A 563 -2.99 -28.38 36.12
CA ALA A 563 -3.29 -27.09 36.74
C ALA A 563 -4.59 -26.49 36.16
N PRO A 564 -5.43 -25.80 36.97
CA PRO A 564 -6.53 -25.01 36.43
C PRO A 564 -5.94 -23.91 35.54
N ASN A 565 -6.41 -23.77 34.30
CA ASN A 565 -5.95 -22.76 33.32
C ASN A 565 -5.84 -21.38 33.99
N GLU A 566 -4.64 -21.00 34.43
CA GLU A 566 -4.40 -19.78 35.21
C GLU A 566 -4.79 -18.54 34.40
N LEU A 567 -4.67 -18.62 33.08
CA LEU A 567 -5.13 -17.66 32.11
C LEU A 567 -6.65 -17.45 32.17
N LEU A 568 -7.44 -18.53 32.25
CA LEU A 568 -8.91 -18.47 32.31
C LEU A 568 -9.36 -17.87 33.66
N VAL A 569 -8.69 -18.23 34.74
CA VAL A 569 -8.91 -17.63 36.06
C VAL A 569 -8.61 -16.13 36.04
N ALA A 570 -7.49 -15.72 35.44
CA ALA A 570 -7.13 -14.31 35.29
C ALA A 570 -8.14 -13.53 34.44
N LEU A 571 -8.69 -14.15 33.38
CA LEU A 571 -9.71 -13.55 32.53
C LEU A 571 -11.04 -13.35 33.26
N ILE A 572 -11.47 -14.33 34.06
CA ILE A 572 -12.67 -14.20 34.91
C ILE A 572 -12.46 -13.13 35.99
N ASP A 573 -11.30 -13.13 36.65
CA ASP A 573 -10.98 -12.13 37.68
C ASP A 573 -10.98 -10.71 37.11
N GLN A 574 -10.47 -10.52 35.89
CA GLN A 574 -10.54 -9.24 35.18
C GLN A 574 -11.99 -8.83 34.83
N ALA A 575 -12.83 -9.77 34.39
CA ALA A 575 -14.25 -9.51 34.13
C ALA A 575 -15.01 -9.09 35.40
N LEU A 576 -14.65 -9.66 36.56
CA LEU A 576 -15.21 -9.35 37.86
C LEU A 576 -14.74 -7.98 38.38
N LYS A 577 -13.45 -7.65 38.21
CA LYS A 577 -12.83 -6.38 38.62
C LYS A 577 -13.23 -5.20 37.74
N ALA A 578 -13.54 -5.42 36.46
CA ALA A 578 -13.92 -4.36 35.54
C ALA A 578 -15.28 -3.72 35.89
N SER A 579 -15.34 -2.38 35.81
CA SER A 579 -16.57 -1.60 35.98
C SER A 579 -17.65 -2.02 34.97
N SER A 580 -18.92 -2.00 35.40
CA SER A 580 -20.08 -2.41 34.58
C SER A 580 -20.24 -1.60 33.29
N GLY A 581 -19.72 -0.37 33.23
CA GLY A 581 -19.74 0.50 32.05
C GLY A 581 -18.52 0.37 31.13
N SER A 582 -17.55 -0.49 31.45
CA SER A 582 -16.33 -0.63 30.64
C SER A 582 -16.58 -1.46 29.38
N VAL A 583 -16.13 -0.94 28.21
CA VAL A 583 -16.18 -1.67 26.93
C VAL A 583 -15.41 -2.99 27.02
N VAL A 584 -14.29 -3.01 27.76
CA VAL A 584 -13.49 -4.23 28.00
C VAL A 584 -14.31 -5.32 28.67
N LYS A 585 -15.20 -4.96 29.62
CA LYS A 585 -16.07 -5.94 30.28
C LYS A 585 -17.08 -6.54 29.32
N LYS A 586 -17.66 -5.72 28.44
CA LYS A 586 -18.60 -6.17 27.40
C LYS A 586 -17.92 -7.19 26.47
N ASP A 587 -16.71 -6.88 26.01
CA ASP A 587 -15.96 -7.79 25.12
C ASP A 587 -15.51 -9.05 25.84
N THR A 588 -15.10 -8.95 27.11
CA THR A 588 -14.70 -10.12 27.91
C THR A 588 -15.88 -11.07 28.12
N ILE A 589 -17.06 -10.54 28.45
CA ILE A 589 -18.28 -11.34 28.61
C ILE A 589 -18.73 -11.92 27.25
N GLY A 590 -18.65 -11.13 26.17
CA GLY A 590 -18.92 -11.60 24.81
C GLY A 590 -18.01 -12.76 24.42
N PHE A 591 -16.71 -12.65 24.65
CA PHE A 591 -15.72 -13.70 24.40
C PHE A 591 -15.98 -14.95 25.24
N LEU A 592 -16.26 -14.81 26.54
CA LEU A 592 -16.64 -15.94 27.40
C LEU A 592 -17.91 -16.65 26.90
N GLY A 593 -18.89 -15.87 26.40
CA GLY A 593 -20.10 -16.42 25.77
C GLY A 593 -19.77 -17.21 24.50
N LEU A 594 -18.91 -16.68 23.64
CA LEU A 594 -18.44 -17.38 22.43
C LEU A 594 -17.71 -18.68 22.77
N LEU A 595 -16.85 -18.65 23.80
CA LEU A 595 -16.11 -19.80 24.25
C LEU A 595 -17.05 -20.91 24.75
N MET A 596 -18.09 -20.56 25.52
CA MET A 596 -19.11 -21.51 25.93
C MET A 596 -19.89 -22.09 24.75
N LEU A 597 -20.26 -21.26 23.77
CA LEU A 597 -20.99 -21.71 22.58
C LEU A 597 -20.18 -22.71 21.75
N VAL A 598 -18.91 -22.41 21.49
CA VAL A 598 -18.01 -23.29 20.72
C VAL A 598 -17.66 -24.56 21.51
N SER A 599 -17.55 -24.50 22.85
CA SER A 599 -17.36 -25.70 23.67
C SER A 599 -18.57 -26.62 23.76
N SER A 600 -19.76 -26.11 23.41
CA SER A 600 -21.04 -26.83 23.48
C SER A 600 -21.49 -27.46 22.16
N SER A 601 -20.83 -27.10 21.05
CA SER A 601 -20.99 -27.69 19.72
C SER A 601 -20.02 -28.85 19.51
#